data_AF-A9GBX4-F1
#
_entry.id   AF-A9GBX4-F1
#
_cell.length_a   1.000
_cell.length_b   1.000
_cell.length_c   1.000
_cell.angle_alpha   90.00
_cell.angle_beta   90.00
_cell.angle_gamma   90.00
#
_symmetry.space_group_name_H-M   'P 1'
#
loop_
_entity.id
_entity.type
_entity.pdbx_description
1 polymer ?
#
loop_
_entity_poly.entity_id
_entity_poly.type
_entity_poly.pdbx_seq_one_letter_code
_entity_poly.pdbx_strand_id
1 'polypeptide(L)'
;MKREQIPGFAAVALISVVVGHGIAAAQAQTAPPPDASAGLARQVTLSPAEQLAQSETYLARMDGARTSVRRQLETARSQRDVVKTLCLDDKLNQIDVAIRSARERRQGLELAVNRRDVDLSNHEFTILTVLRQRTEQLTAEANQCIGQEAGFIGDSAVTATIDPNLPKDDPSEYPVSQIIIEPPACSSCFR
;
A
#
# COMPACT_ATOMS: atom_id res chain seq x y z
N MET A 1 3.94 72.87 -27.18
CA MET A 1 3.11 72.51 -28.36
C MET A 1 3.72 71.22 -28.91
N LYS A 2 3.08 70.05 -29.01
CA LYS A 2 1.68 69.69 -29.26
C LYS A 2 1.49 68.22 -28.78
N ARG A 3 0.31 67.92 -28.22
CA ARG A 3 -0.19 66.58 -27.84
C ARG A 3 -0.31 65.66 -29.09
N GLU A 4 -0.43 64.33 -28.98
CA GLU A 4 -1.70 63.54 -28.95
C GLU A 4 -1.32 62.07 -29.26
N GLN A 5 -1.94 60.96 -28.87
CA GLN A 5 -3.10 60.57 -28.05
C GLN A 5 -3.04 59.02 -27.80
N ILE A 6 -3.66 58.56 -26.70
CA ILE A 6 -4.02 57.18 -26.23
C ILE A 6 -5.35 56.79 -26.94
N PRO A 7 -5.84 55.52 -27.19
CA PRO A 7 -6.15 54.46 -26.19
C PRO A 7 -6.14 52.97 -26.67
N GLY A 8 -6.05 51.95 -25.81
CA GLY A 8 -7.14 51.31 -25.05
C GLY A 8 -7.05 49.78 -25.28
N PHE A 9 -7.09 48.91 -24.27
CA PHE A 9 -8.30 48.27 -23.78
C PHE A 9 -8.08 47.60 -22.40
N ALA A 10 -8.98 47.94 -21.48
CA ALA A 10 -9.57 47.18 -20.36
C ALA A 10 -8.70 46.16 -19.57
N ALA A 11 -8.36 46.38 -18.30
CA ALA A 11 -9.21 46.46 -17.10
C ALA A 11 -9.98 45.16 -16.78
N VAL A 12 -9.44 44.32 -15.88
CA VAL A 12 -10.21 43.63 -14.83
C VAL A 12 -9.33 43.50 -13.59
N ALA A 13 -9.74 44.14 -12.50
CA ALA A 13 -9.23 43.96 -11.15
C ALA A 13 -10.40 43.55 -10.26
N LEU A 14 -10.28 42.45 -9.50
CA LEU A 14 -11.14 42.08 -8.36
C LEU A 14 -10.28 41.22 -7.40
N ILE A 15 -9.76 41.77 -6.29
CA ILE A 15 -10.36 41.93 -4.95
C ILE A 15 -10.47 40.60 -4.17
N SER A 16 -9.66 40.49 -3.11
CA SER A 16 -9.89 39.63 -1.93
C SER A 16 -8.98 40.14 -0.79
N VAL A 17 -9.43 41.09 0.03
CA VAL A 17 -10.19 40.95 1.30
C VAL A 17 -9.45 40.10 2.35
N VAL A 18 -8.86 40.81 3.31
CA VAL A 18 -8.25 40.30 4.55
C VAL A 18 -9.34 40.14 5.61
N VAL A 19 -9.53 38.94 6.16
CA VAL A 19 -10.31 38.70 7.38
C VAL A 19 -9.48 37.82 8.31
N GLY A 20 -9.10 38.39 9.46
CA GLY A 20 -8.47 37.67 10.56
C GLY A 20 -9.47 36.78 11.28
N HIS A 21 -9.09 35.53 11.50
CA HIS A 21 -9.68 34.64 12.51
C HIS A 21 -8.53 33.94 13.24
N GLY A 22 -8.55 34.07 14.57
CA GLY A 22 -7.61 33.40 15.47
C GLY A 22 -7.85 31.90 15.46
N ILE A 23 -6.76 31.14 15.36
CA ILE A 23 -6.75 29.69 15.57
C ILE A 23 -5.96 29.41 16.86
N ALA A 24 -6.68 28.90 17.86
CA ALA A 24 -6.09 28.29 19.04
C ALA A 24 -5.29 27.05 18.59
N ALA A 25 -3.99 27.07 18.81
CA ALA A 25 -3.13 25.94 18.52
C ALA A 25 -3.34 24.82 19.56
N ALA A 26 -4.06 23.77 19.16
CA ALA A 26 -3.97 22.47 19.83
C ALA A 26 -2.61 21.86 19.47
N GLN A 27 -1.68 21.81 20.43
CA GLN A 27 -0.39 21.15 20.26
C GLN A 27 -0.59 19.63 20.24
N ALA A 28 -0.92 19.07 19.08
CA ALA A 28 -0.60 17.68 18.80
C ALA A 28 0.93 17.58 18.70
N GLN A 29 1.54 16.89 19.65
CA GLN A 29 2.95 16.52 19.58
C GLN A 29 3.14 15.52 18.44
N THR A 30 3.35 16.03 17.23
CA THR A 30 3.93 15.26 16.13
C THR A 30 5.36 14.94 16.50
N ALA A 31 5.59 13.70 16.95
CA ALA A 31 6.91 13.12 16.90
C ALA A 31 7.44 13.23 15.46
N PRO A 32 8.68 13.69 15.24
CA PRO A 32 9.23 13.78 13.89
C PRO A 32 9.23 12.38 13.25
N PRO A 33 8.87 12.26 11.97
CA PRO A 33 8.92 10.99 11.26
C PRO A 33 10.37 10.46 11.30
N PRO A 34 10.57 9.13 11.42
CA PRO A 34 11.92 8.57 11.43
C PRO A 34 12.63 8.91 10.12
N ASP A 35 13.80 9.56 10.22
CA ASP A 35 14.64 9.89 9.07
C ASP A 35 15.13 8.60 8.39
N ALA A 36 14.50 8.24 7.27
CA ALA A 36 14.92 7.10 6.43
C ALA A 36 16.40 7.22 5.99
N SER A 37 16.94 8.44 5.98
CA SER A 37 18.33 8.80 5.67
C SER A 37 19.34 8.32 6.72
N ALA A 38 18.94 8.19 7.98
CA ALA A 38 19.86 7.87 9.08
C ALA A 38 20.44 6.45 8.97
N GLY A 39 19.63 5.50 8.47
CA GLY A 39 20.07 4.14 8.21
C GLY A 39 21.11 4.06 7.08
N LEU A 40 20.91 4.83 6.02
CA LEU A 40 21.85 4.88 4.88
C LEU A 40 23.16 5.59 5.27
N ALA A 41 23.09 6.68 6.03
CA ALA A 41 24.26 7.40 6.50
C ALA A 41 25.16 6.52 7.40
N ARG A 42 24.56 5.71 8.28
CA ARG A 42 25.31 4.76 9.12
C ARG A 42 25.90 3.60 8.32
N GLN A 43 25.29 3.24 7.20
CA GLN A 43 25.77 2.21 6.29
C GLN A 43 27.10 2.60 5.62
N VAL A 44 27.26 3.89 5.26
CA VAL A 44 28.47 4.44 4.62
C VAL A 44 29.65 4.55 5.58
N THR A 45 29.41 4.54 6.90
CA THR A 45 30.47 4.64 7.92
C THR A 45 31.17 3.32 8.26
N LEU A 46 30.73 2.19 7.72
CA LEU A 46 31.32 0.87 8.02
C LEU A 46 32.59 0.64 7.20
N SER A 47 33.60 0.05 7.84
CA SER A 47 34.80 -0.40 7.12
C SER A 47 34.46 -1.55 6.17
N PRO A 48 35.22 -1.76 5.08
CA PRO A 48 34.91 -2.82 4.11
C PRO A 48 34.88 -4.23 4.73
N ALA A 49 35.67 -4.49 5.77
CA ALA A 49 35.61 -5.76 6.51
C ALA A 49 34.33 -5.91 7.33
N GLU A 50 33.84 -4.84 7.97
CA GLU A 50 32.56 -4.84 8.69
C GLU A 50 31.38 -4.98 7.73
N GLN A 51 31.46 -4.38 6.54
CA GLN A 51 30.46 -4.53 5.49
C GLN A 51 30.29 -6.00 5.09
N LEU A 52 31.40 -6.75 4.94
CA LEU A 52 31.34 -8.19 4.68
C LEU A 52 30.65 -8.95 5.81
N ALA A 53 31.03 -8.72 7.06
CA ALA A 53 30.39 -9.38 8.21
C ALA A 53 28.89 -9.07 8.29
N GLN A 54 28.49 -7.82 8.01
CA GLN A 54 27.09 -7.43 7.98
C GLN A 54 26.33 -8.05 6.79
N SER A 55 26.99 -8.22 5.63
CA SER A 55 26.38 -8.84 4.46
C SER A 55 25.95 -10.28 4.70
N GLU A 56 26.73 -11.06 5.47
CA GLU A 56 26.36 -12.41 5.89
C GLU A 56 25.10 -12.41 6.76
N THR A 57 24.99 -11.42 7.66
CA THR A 57 23.79 -11.24 8.48
C THR A 57 22.56 -10.91 7.62
N TYR A 58 22.73 -10.14 6.55
CA TYR A 58 21.63 -9.81 5.63
C TYR A 58 21.18 -11.05 4.86
N LEU A 59 22.11 -11.84 4.32
CA LEU A 59 21.78 -13.08 3.64
C LEU A 59 21.06 -14.07 4.56
N ALA A 60 21.53 -14.23 5.80
CA ALA A 60 20.86 -15.09 6.78
C ALA A 60 19.41 -14.64 7.06
N ARG A 61 19.16 -13.33 7.17
CA ARG A 61 17.79 -12.79 7.33
C ARG A 61 16.92 -13.04 6.10
N MET A 62 17.48 -12.86 4.89
CA MET A 62 16.77 -13.10 3.64
C MET A 62 16.42 -14.60 3.47
N ASP A 63 17.33 -15.51 3.80
CA ASP A 63 17.05 -16.96 3.80
C ASP A 63 16.01 -17.35 4.87
N GLY A 64 15.99 -16.66 6.01
CA GLY A 64 14.93 -16.78 7.02
C GLY A 64 13.56 -16.36 6.48
N ALA A 65 13.49 -15.21 5.81
CA ALA A 65 12.28 -14.71 5.15
C ALA A 65 11.75 -15.69 4.10
N ARG A 66 12.63 -16.17 3.21
CA ARG A 66 12.32 -17.22 2.22
C ARG A 66 11.70 -18.46 2.87
N THR A 67 12.32 -18.94 3.95
CA THR A 67 11.83 -20.13 4.66
C THR A 67 10.45 -19.90 5.27
N SER A 68 10.19 -18.69 5.79
CA SER A 68 8.88 -18.31 6.32
C SER A 68 7.80 -18.33 5.23
N VAL A 69 8.03 -17.63 4.12
CA VAL A 69 7.07 -17.56 3.00
C VAL A 69 6.83 -18.94 2.39
N ARG A 70 7.88 -19.77 2.26
CA ARG A 70 7.74 -21.16 1.80
C ARG A 70 6.82 -21.99 2.69
N ARG A 71 6.86 -21.80 4.01
CA ARG A 71 5.96 -22.49 4.94
C ARG A 71 4.51 -22.03 4.78
N GLN A 72 4.30 -20.73 4.57
CA GLN A 72 2.97 -20.17 4.28
C GLN A 72 2.41 -20.76 2.98
N LEU A 73 3.25 -20.86 1.94
CA LEU A 73 2.88 -21.47 0.65
C LEU A 73 2.47 -22.94 0.81
N GLU A 74 3.21 -23.73 1.58
CA GLU A 74 2.86 -25.12 1.85
C GLU A 74 1.52 -25.24 2.59
N THR A 75 1.26 -24.31 3.52
CA THR A 75 -0.02 -24.24 4.23
C THR A 75 -1.17 -23.91 3.25
N ALA A 76 -0.98 -22.93 2.36
CA ALA A 76 -1.97 -22.58 1.34
C ALA A 76 -2.25 -23.74 0.37
N ARG A 77 -1.21 -24.47 -0.05
CA ARG A 77 -1.31 -25.65 -0.91
C ARG A 77 -2.10 -26.78 -0.24
N SER A 78 -1.82 -27.06 1.03
CA SER A 78 -2.56 -28.10 1.79
C SER A 78 -4.04 -27.74 2.00
N GLN A 79 -4.35 -26.45 2.14
CA GLN A 79 -5.73 -25.93 2.19
C GLN A 79 -6.41 -25.84 0.82
N ARG A 80 -5.68 -26.11 -0.27
CA ARG A 80 -6.15 -25.96 -1.66
C ARG A 80 -6.65 -24.55 -1.99
N ASP A 81 -6.09 -23.54 -1.33
CA ASP A 81 -6.38 -22.14 -1.59
C ASP A 81 -5.54 -21.67 -2.79
N VAL A 82 -6.14 -21.68 -3.97
CA VAL A 82 -5.45 -21.37 -5.24
C VAL A 82 -4.98 -19.92 -5.27
N VAL A 83 -5.76 -18.99 -4.73
CA VAL A 83 -5.43 -17.56 -4.73
C VAL A 83 -4.21 -17.30 -3.86
N LYS A 84 -4.20 -17.83 -2.62
CA LYS A 84 -3.04 -17.70 -1.73
C LYS A 84 -1.82 -18.42 -2.30
N THR A 85 -2.01 -19.60 -2.88
CA THR A 85 -0.93 -20.38 -3.48
C THR A 85 -0.23 -19.57 -4.59
N LEU A 86 -0.99 -18.98 -5.52
CA LEU A 86 -0.42 -18.19 -6.61
C LEU A 86 0.28 -16.92 -6.11
N CYS A 87 -0.34 -16.20 -5.16
CA CYS A 87 0.24 -14.99 -4.58
C CYS A 87 1.57 -15.29 -3.86
N LEU A 88 1.58 -16.31 -3.00
CA LEU A 88 2.77 -16.71 -2.24
C LEU A 88 3.86 -17.29 -3.14
N ASP A 89 3.50 -18.04 -4.18
CA ASP A 89 4.47 -18.58 -5.15
C ASP A 89 5.18 -17.47 -5.92
N ASP A 90 4.43 -16.47 -6.43
CA ASP A 90 5.02 -15.28 -7.06
C ASP A 90 5.98 -14.55 -6.10
N LYS A 91 5.55 -14.28 -4.86
CA LYS A 91 6.40 -13.58 -3.89
C LYS A 91 7.64 -14.40 -3.51
N LEU A 92 7.51 -15.72 -3.35
CA LEU A 92 8.63 -16.59 -3.08
C LEU A 92 9.64 -16.60 -4.24
N ASN A 93 9.15 -16.64 -5.49
CA ASN A 93 10.01 -16.56 -6.67
C ASN A 93 10.77 -15.23 -6.73
N GLN A 94 10.11 -14.11 -6.40
CA GLN A 94 10.76 -12.80 -6.32
C GLN A 94 11.83 -12.76 -5.21
N ILE A 95 11.57 -13.37 -4.04
CA ILE A 95 12.55 -13.49 -2.95
C ILE A 95 13.76 -14.32 -3.39
N ASP A 96 13.53 -15.43 -4.09
CA ASP A 96 14.60 -16.32 -4.57
C ASP A 96 15.54 -15.60 -5.55
N VAL A 97 14.97 -14.77 -6.44
CA VAL A 97 15.76 -13.91 -7.34
C VAL A 97 16.56 -12.88 -6.55
N ALA A 98 15.94 -12.20 -5.59
CA ALA A 98 16.63 -11.21 -4.76
C ALA A 98 17.79 -11.82 -3.96
N ILE A 99 17.62 -13.03 -3.40
CA ILE A 99 18.68 -13.77 -2.69
C ILE A 99 19.82 -14.13 -3.63
N ARG A 100 19.53 -14.62 -4.84
CA ARG A 100 20.57 -14.95 -5.81
C ARG A 100 21.41 -13.72 -6.16
N SER A 101 20.74 -12.61 -6.49
CA SER A 101 21.42 -11.34 -6.75
C SER A 101 22.21 -10.85 -5.53
N ALA A 102 21.69 -11.00 -4.31
CA ALA A 102 22.41 -10.58 -3.11
C ALA A 102 23.69 -11.41 -2.87
N ARG A 103 23.65 -12.72 -3.17
CA ARG A 103 24.84 -13.58 -3.10
C ARG A 103 25.90 -13.19 -4.13
N GLU A 104 25.49 -12.81 -5.34
CA GLU A 104 26.40 -12.28 -6.37
C GLU A 104 27.05 -10.97 -5.89
N ARG A 105 26.27 -10.02 -5.33
CA ARG A 105 26.80 -8.78 -4.74
C ARG A 105 27.74 -9.04 -3.57
N ARG A 106 27.44 -10.03 -2.72
CA ARG A 106 28.32 -10.44 -1.62
C ARG A 106 29.68 -10.95 -2.11
N GLN A 107 29.69 -11.72 -3.21
CA GLN A 107 30.93 -12.16 -3.84
C GLN A 107 31.70 -10.98 -4.47
N GLY A 108 31.01 -10.05 -5.13
CA GLY A 108 31.60 -8.81 -5.64
C GLY A 108 32.23 -7.97 -4.53
N LEU A 109 31.52 -7.82 -3.41
CA LEU A 109 32.02 -7.15 -2.20
C LEU A 109 33.30 -7.81 -1.68
N GLU A 110 33.34 -9.14 -1.55
CA GLU A 110 34.52 -9.87 -1.09
C GLU A 110 35.73 -9.63 -2.00
N LEU A 111 35.54 -9.67 -3.32
CA LEU A 111 36.58 -9.36 -4.28
C LEU A 111 37.08 -7.91 -4.16
N ALA A 112 36.17 -6.95 -3.96
CA ALA A 112 36.53 -5.55 -3.76
C ALA A 112 37.34 -5.34 -2.47
N VAL A 113 36.93 -5.96 -1.37
CA VAL A 113 37.67 -5.92 -0.09
C VAL A 113 39.06 -6.50 -0.24
N ASN A 114 39.19 -7.65 -0.90
CA ASN A 114 40.48 -8.30 -1.16
C ASN A 114 41.41 -7.42 -2.01
N ARG A 115 40.85 -6.63 -2.93
CA ARG A 115 41.57 -5.66 -3.77
C ARG A 115 41.80 -4.31 -3.09
N ARG A 116 41.26 -4.11 -1.88
CA ARG A 116 41.26 -2.83 -1.14
C ARG A 116 40.60 -1.68 -1.92
N ASP A 117 39.62 -2.01 -2.76
CA ASP A 117 38.84 -1.05 -3.52
C ASP A 117 37.61 -0.63 -2.71
N VAL A 118 37.75 0.48 -1.96
CA VAL A 118 36.74 0.96 -1.02
C VAL A 118 35.48 1.44 -1.73
N ASP A 119 35.63 2.09 -2.89
CA ASP A 119 34.48 2.61 -3.64
C ASP A 119 33.62 1.47 -4.19
N LEU A 120 34.27 0.44 -4.74
CA LEU A 120 33.56 -0.75 -5.21
C LEU A 120 32.93 -1.53 -4.04
N SER A 121 33.62 -1.66 -2.89
CA SER A 121 33.03 -2.26 -1.70
C SER A 121 31.76 -1.54 -1.26
N ASN A 122 31.80 -0.21 -1.17
CA ASN A 122 30.64 0.61 -0.80
C ASN A 122 29.48 0.43 -1.79
N HIS A 123 29.77 0.35 -3.09
CA HIS A 123 28.78 0.15 -4.14
C HIS A 123 28.07 -1.20 -4.00
N GLU A 124 28.83 -2.30 -3.94
CA GLU A 124 28.29 -3.65 -3.82
C GLU A 124 27.45 -3.80 -2.53
N PHE A 125 27.94 -3.23 -1.43
CA PHE A 125 27.24 -3.24 -0.16
C PHE A 125 25.94 -2.43 -0.15
N THR A 126 25.90 -1.29 -0.85
CA THR A 126 24.69 -0.48 -1.02
C THR A 126 23.61 -1.28 -1.76
N ILE A 127 23.98 -1.95 -2.87
CA ILE A 127 23.03 -2.77 -3.63
C ILE A 127 22.52 -3.93 -2.76
N LEU A 128 23.40 -4.60 -2.02
CA LEU A 128 23.02 -5.68 -1.10
C LEU A 128 22.02 -5.21 -0.04
N THR A 129 22.19 -3.99 0.47
CA THR A 129 21.27 -3.36 1.42
C THR A 129 19.88 -3.14 0.82
N VAL A 130 19.81 -2.68 -0.44
CA VAL A 130 18.54 -2.53 -1.17
C VAL A 130 17.86 -3.87 -1.40
N LEU A 131 18.62 -4.92 -1.74
CA LEU A 131 18.07 -6.27 -1.94
C LEU A 131 17.50 -6.86 -0.64
N ARG A 132 18.14 -6.59 0.50
CA ARG A 132 17.60 -6.92 1.82
C ARG A 132 16.26 -6.20 2.07
N GLN A 133 16.21 -4.89 1.84
CA GLN A 133 14.97 -4.11 2.01
C GLN A 133 13.85 -4.62 1.09
N ARG A 134 14.17 -4.95 -0.16
CA ARG A 134 13.21 -5.56 -1.09
C ARG A 134 12.68 -6.89 -0.58
N THR A 135 13.52 -7.72 0.03
CA THR A 135 13.10 -9.00 0.61
C THR A 135 12.17 -8.81 1.82
N GLU A 136 12.45 -7.81 2.66
CA GLU A 136 11.57 -7.43 3.78
C GLU A 136 10.21 -6.96 3.25
N GLN A 137 10.20 -6.13 2.22
CA GLN A 137 8.97 -5.70 1.54
C GLN A 137 8.19 -6.90 0.96
N LEU A 138 8.86 -7.79 0.24
CA LEU A 138 8.24 -8.99 -0.34
C LEU A 138 7.65 -9.91 0.73
N THR A 139 8.27 -9.95 1.91
CA THR A 139 7.74 -10.71 3.05
C THR A 139 6.48 -10.06 3.62
N ALA A 140 6.43 -8.72 3.70
CA ALA A 140 5.23 -8.01 4.10
C ALA A 140 4.09 -8.21 3.08
N GLU A 141 4.38 -8.14 1.78
CA GLU A 141 3.43 -8.45 0.70
C GLU A 141 2.95 -9.92 0.77
N ALA A 142 3.84 -10.87 1.10
CA ALA A 142 3.45 -12.26 1.31
C ALA A 142 2.49 -12.42 2.51
N ASN A 143 2.68 -11.66 3.59
CA ASN A 143 1.74 -11.64 4.72
C ASN A 143 0.38 -11.06 4.34
N GLN A 144 0.33 -10.12 3.39
CA GLN A 144 -0.93 -9.62 2.84
C GLN A 144 -1.66 -10.71 2.01
N CYS A 145 -0.93 -11.59 1.30
CA CYS A 145 -1.56 -12.72 0.59
C CYS A 145 -2.41 -13.59 1.52
N ILE A 146 -2.01 -13.74 2.79
CA ILE A 146 -2.73 -14.56 3.79
C ILE A 146 -3.73 -13.75 4.63
N GLY A 147 -3.90 -12.46 4.36
CA GLY A 147 -4.77 -11.56 5.13
C GLY A 147 -4.23 -11.19 6.51
N GLN A 148 -2.93 -11.37 6.76
CA GLN A 148 -2.26 -10.86 7.95
C GLN A 148 -1.82 -9.42 7.68
N GLU A 149 -2.80 -8.52 7.61
CA GLU A 149 -2.52 -7.09 7.50
C GLU A 149 -2.01 -6.58 8.84
N ALA A 150 -0.73 -6.19 8.87
CA ALA A 150 -0.14 -5.44 9.98
C ALA A 150 -0.74 -4.02 9.98
N GLY A 151 -1.99 -3.93 10.43
CA GLY A 151 -2.80 -2.72 10.31
C GLY A 151 -4.26 -3.03 10.57
N PHE A 152 -4.55 -3.54 11.76
CA PHE A 152 -5.91 -3.64 12.30
C PHE A 152 -6.56 -2.24 12.29
N ILE A 153 -7.30 -1.92 11.22
CA ILE A 153 -8.37 -0.94 11.30
C ILE A 153 -9.47 -1.70 12.04
N GLY A 154 -9.58 -1.45 13.34
CA GLY A 154 -10.46 -2.21 14.22
C GLY A 154 -11.87 -2.33 13.67
N ASP A 155 -12.53 -3.42 14.04
CA ASP A 155 -13.89 -3.78 13.65
C ASP A 155 -14.72 -2.54 13.31
N SER A 156 -15.08 -2.39 12.05
CA SER A 156 -15.95 -1.30 11.62
C SER A 156 -17.34 -1.55 12.21
N ALA A 157 -17.58 -1.06 13.42
CA ALA A 157 -18.87 -1.17 14.08
C ALA A 157 -19.85 -0.18 13.44
N VAL A 158 -20.69 -0.68 12.53
CA VAL A 158 -21.80 0.10 11.99
C VAL A 158 -22.88 0.19 13.07
N THR A 159 -22.96 1.35 13.73
CA THR A 159 -24.08 1.65 14.62
C THR A 159 -25.20 2.29 13.79
N ALA A 160 -26.38 1.69 13.84
CA ALA A 160 -27.58 2.25 13.22
C ALA A 160 -28.48 2.81 14.32
N THR A 161 -28.74 4.12 14.28
CA THR A 161 -29.74 4.75 15.13
C THR A 161 -31.05 4.83 14.35
N ILE A 162 -32.06 4.10 14.81
CA ILE A 162 -33.39 4.09 14.21
C ILE A 162 -34.21 5.18 14.90
N ASP A 163 -34.69 6.16 14.13
CA ASP A 163 -35.53 7.25 14.65
C ASP A 163 -36.85 6.67 15.21
N PRO A 164 -37.21 6.92 16.48
CA PRO A 164 -38.45 6.44 17.07
C PRO A 164 -39.73 7.00 16.44
N ASN A 165 -39.64 8.03 15.59
CA ASN A 165 -40.76 8.59 14.83
C ASN A 165 -40.92 7.98 13.42
N LEU A 166 -40.13 6.96 13.06
CA LEU A 166 -40.33 6.25 11.80
C LEU A 166 -41.71 5.57 11.78
N PRO A 167 -42.52 5.77 10.71
CA PRO A 167 -43.73 5.01 10.48
C PRO A 167 -43.43 3.50 10.51
N LYS A 168 -44.26 2.73 11.20
CA LYS A 168 -44.09 1.27 11.33
C LYS A 168 -44.51 0.49 10.07
N ASP A 169 -45.23 1.15 9.18
CA ASP A 169 -45.76 0.55 7.96
C ASP A 169 -44.68 0.59 6.88
N ASP A 170 -44.37 -0.56 6.28
CA ASP A 170 -43.41 -0.66 5.18
C ASP A 170 -44.05 -0.07 3.90
N PRO A 171 -43.54 1.06 3.36
CA PRO A 171 -44.09 1.66 2.14
C PRO A 171 -43.88 0.79 0.88
N SER A 172 -43.14 -0.32 1.00
CA SER A 172 -42.93 -1.30 -0.06
C SER A 172 -44.07 -2.31 -0.18
N GLU A 173 -44.97 -2.37 0.82
CA GLU A 173 -46.06 -3.32 0.86
C GLU A 173 -47.29 -2.76 0.13
N TYR A 174 -47.46 -3.15 -1.13
CA TYR A 174 -48.64 -2.80 -1.91
C TYR A 174 -49.78 -3.78 -1.63
N PRO A 175 -51.03 -3.30 -1.44
CA PRO A 175 -52.16 -4.19 -1.29
C PRO A 175 -52.35 -4.99 -2.58
N VAL A 176 -52.35 -6.32 -2.46
CA VAL A 176 -52.72 -7.21 -3.55
C VAL A 176 -54.20 -7.00 -3.89
N SER A 177 -54.49 -6.09 -4.82
CA SER A 177 -55.83 -6.02 -5.39
C SER A 177 -56.10 -7.33 -6.11
N GLN A 178 -57.08 -8.11 -5.63
CA GLN A 178 -57.59 -9.25 -6.38
C GLN A 178 -58.20 -8.72 -7.68
N ILE A 179 -57.48 -8.88 -8.79
CA ILE A 179 -58.01 -8.58 -10.11
C ILE A 179 -59.07 -9.64 -10.40
N ILE A 180 -60.33 -9.30 -10.16
CA ILE A 180 -61.46 -10.13 -10.59
C ILE A 180 -61.59 -9.94 -12.10
N ILE A 181 -60.96 -10.84 -12.87
CA ILE A 181 -61.17 -10.92 -14.31
C ILE A 181 -62.47 -11.69 -14.50
N GLU A 182 -63.59 -10.96 -14.58
CA GLU A 182 -64.87 -11.56 -14.90
C GLU A 182 -64.88 -11.85 -16.42
N PRO A 183 -64.96 -13.13 -16.85
CA PRO A 183 -64.98 -13.44 -18.27
C PRO A 183 -66.26 -12.89 -18.91
N PRO A 184 -66.19 -12.36 -20.14
CA PRO A 184 -67.38 -11.89 -20.84
C PRO A 184 -68.35 -13.06 -21.03
N ALA A 185 -69.65 -12.81 -20.80
CA ALA A 185 -70.70 -13.83 -20.85
C ALA A 185 -70.79 -14.57 -22.22
N CYS A 186 -70.24 -13.98 -23.28
CA CYS A 186 -70.07 -14.58 -24.59
C CYS A 186 -68.90 -13.89 -25.32
N SER A 187 -67.90 -14.63 -25.80
CA SER A 187 -66.89 -14.08 -26.73
C SER A 187 -67.27 -14.23 -28.20
N SER A 188 -68.26 -15.08 -28.55
CA SER A 188 -68.73 -15.28 -29.93
C SER A 188 -70.12 -15.94 -30.01
N CYS A 189 -71.14 -15.35 -29.38
CA CYS A 189 -72.51 -15.87 -29.51
C CYS A 189 -73.05 -15.53 -30.92
N PHE A 190 -73.20 -16.56 -31.77
CA PHE A 190 -73.83 -16.50 -33.09
C PHE A 190 -75.31 -16.89 -32.95
N ARG A 191 -76.19 -16.21 -33.70
CA ARG A 191 -77.64 -16.46 -33.68
C ARG A 191 -78.05 -17.40 -34.82
#